data_AF-A0A3A5QKQ7-F1
#
_entry.id   AF-A0A3A5QKQ7-F1
#
_cell.length_a   1.000
_cell.length_b   1.000
_cell.length_c   1.000
_cell.angle_alpha   90.00
_cell.angle_beta   90.00
_cell.angle_gamma   90.00
#
_symmetry.space_group_name_H-M   'P 1'
#
loop_
_entity.id
_entity.type
_entity.pdbx_description
1 polymer ?
#
loop_
_entity_poly.entity_id
_entity_poly.type
_entity_poly.pdbx_seq_one_letter_code
_entity_poly.pdbx_strand_id
1 'polypeptide(L)'
;MHQGEKIEQMKCTMQNTGEEIEQLEYVLNEMEHIADVNRAPRVIPNARVEEVFAYLCRVFEFLQHRLKLHFKYKLACEVIFAYYQFKSRLHTPGREYLSFATILTYFKRERGMAYG
;
A
#
# COMPACT_ATOMS: atom_id res chain seq x y z
N MET A 1 54.49 -5.69 7.24
CA MET A 1 53.18 -5.11 7.57
C MET A 1 53.14 -4.91 9.07
N HIS A 2 53.07 -3.66 9.48
CA HIS A 2 53.38 -3.19 10.83
C HIS A 2 52.14 -3.33 11.71
N GLN A 3 52.30 -3.80 12.96
CA GLN A 3 51.19 -4.11 13.88
C GLN A 3 50.20 -2.94 14.07
N GLY A 4 50.66 -1.70 13.89
CA GLY A 4 49.82 -0.49 13.90
C GLY A 4 48.85 -0.36 12.71
N GLU A 5 49.22 -0.80 11.50
CA GLU A 5 48.34 -0.79 10.32
C GLU A 5 47.12 -1.69 10.53
N LYS A 6 47.33 -2.84 11.18
CA LYS A 6 46.27 -3.80 11.51
C LYS A 6 45.30 -3.26 12.56
N ILE A 7 45.79 -2.45 13.50
CA ILE A 7 44.97 -1.80 14.53
C ILE A 7 44.11 -0.69 13.92
N GLU A 8 44.69 0.15 13.06
CA GLU A 8 43.94 1.22 12.38
C GLU A 8 42.91 0.66 11.40
N GLN A 9 43.24 -0.41 10.68
CA GLN A 9 42.27 -1.11 9.84
C GLN A 9 41.11 -1.67 10.67
N MET A 10 41.40 -2.24 11.84
CA MET A 10 40.37 -2.78 12.74
C MET A 10 39.47 -1.69 13.32
N LYS A 11 40.03 -0.52 13.67
CA LYS A 11 39.23 0.65 14.09
C LYS A 11 38.30 1.13 12.99
N CYS A 12 38.80 1.23 11.75
CA CYS A 12 37.99 1.61 10.59
C CYS A 12 36.85 0.61 10.36
N THR A 13 37.13 -0.69 10.41
CA THR A 13 36.09 -1.72 10.30
C THR A 13 35.05 -1.61 11.41
N MET A 14 35.48 -1.43 12.67
CA MET A 14 34.55 -1.29 13.80
C MET A 14 33.66 -0.05 13.67
N GLN A 15 34.21 1.06 13.18
CA GLN A 15 33.43 2.27 12.95
C GLN A 15 32.41 2.07 11.83
N ASN A 16 32.82 1.49 10.70
CA ASN A 16 31.90 1.20 9.59
C ASN A 16 30.78 0.24 10.02
N THR A 17 31.11 -0.80 10.80
CA THR A 17 30.09 -1.71 11.35
C THR A 17 29.16 -1.00 12.33
N GLY A 18 29.65 -0.04 13.12
CA GLY A 18 28.81 0.80 13.98
C GLY A 18 27.82 1.64 13.17
N GLU A 19 28.31 2.30 12.12
CA GLU A 19 27.48 3.11 11.21
C GLU A 19 26.44 2.26 10.46
N GLU A 20 26.80 1.05 10.02
CA GLU A 20 25.87 0.11 9.40
C GLU A 20 24.78 -0.36 10.37
N ILE A 21 25.12 -0.60 11.65
CA ILE A 21 24.13 -0.97 12.67
C ILE A 21 23.15 0.18 12.89
N GLU A 22 23.62 1.41 13.04
CA GLU A 22 22.75 2.60 13.21
C GLU A 22 21.79 2.77 12.02
N GLN A 23 22.28 2.54 10.79
CA GLN A 23 21.44 2.60 9.58
C GLN A 23 20.38 1.49 9.57
N LEU A 24 20.75 0.26 9.97
CA LEU A 24 19.80 -0.86 10.04
C LEU A 24 18.75 -0.66 11.13
N GLU A 25 19.11 -0.10 12.28
CA GLU A 25 18.18 0.27 13.35
C GLU A 25 17.21 1.37 12.90
N TYR A 26 17.70 2.38 12.17
CA TYR A 26 16.87 3.41 11.57
C TYR A 26 15.85 2.83 10.59
N VAL A 27 16.28 1.94 9.69
CA VAL A 27 15.39 1.27 8.72
C VAL A 27 14.35 0.40 9.43
N LEU A 28 14.75 -0.36 10.46
CA LEU A 28 13.83 -1.17 11.24
C LEU A 28 12.76 -0.31 11.92
N ASN A 29 13.14 0.81 12.51
CA ASN A 29 12.22 1.74 13.15
C ASN A 29 11.27 2.42 12.14
N GLU A 30 11.74 2.76 10.94
CA GLU A 30 10.86 3.26 9.87
C GLU A 30 9.90 2.19 9.36
N MET A 31 10.34 0.94 9.22
CA MET A 31 9.47 -0.18 8.83
C MET A 31 8.41 -0.48 9.90
N GLU A 32 8.79 -0.45 11.18
CA GLU A 32 7.87 -0.60 12.31
C GLU A 32 6.91 0.59 12.39
N HIS A 33 7.39 1.82 12.16
CA HIS A 33 6.53 3.00 12.05
C HIS A 33 5.54 2.87 10.88
N ILE A 34 5.96 2.41 9.70
CA ILE A 34 5.05 2.18 8.56
C ILE A 34 4.00 1.10 8.88
N ALA A 35 4.37 0.08 9.65
CA ALA A 35 3.48 -1.00 10.07
C ALA A 35 2.51 -0.57 11.20
N ASP A 36 2.97 0.26 12.13
CA ASP A 36 2.19 0.79 13.26
C ASP A 36 1.29 1.96 12.83
N VAL A 37 1.70 2.66 11.76
CA VAL A 37 0.85 3.46 10.87
C VAL A 37 0.00 2.52 9.99
N ASN A 38 -0.55 1.45 10.59
CA ASN A 38 -1.95 1.04 10.44
C ASN A 38 -2.84 2.27 10.58
N ARG A 39 -2.75 3.13 9.58
CA ARG A 39 -3.49 4.37 9.47
C ARG A 39 -4.93 3.93 9.55
N ALA A 40 -5.66 4.43 10.55
CA ALA A 40 -7.07 4.14 10.73
C ALA A 40 -7.71 4.07 9.34
N PRO A 41 -8.32 2.92 8.97
CA PRO A 41 -8.72 2.68 7.61
C PRO A 41 -9.50 3.88 7.10
N ARG A 42 -9.15 4.38 5.92
CA ARG A 42 -9.89 5.50 5.36
C ARG A 42 -11.28 4.99 5.00
N VAL A 43 -12.25 5.34 5.84
CA VAL A 43 -13.62 4.85 5.70
C VAL A 43 -14.37 5.73 4.70
N ILE A 44 -14.87 5.10 3.65
CA ILE A 44 -15.72 5.74 2.64
C ILE A 44 -17.18 5.37 2.93
N PRO A 45 -18.06 6.37 3.18
CA PRO A 45 -19.48 6.13 3.35
C PRO A 45 -20.08 5.49 2.10
N ASN A 46 -21.07 4.61 2.28
CA ASN A 46 -21.67 3.90 1.16
C ASN A 46 -22.21 4.85 0.07
N ALA A 47 -22.81 5.97 0.48
CA ALA A 47 -23.36 6.98 -0.43
C ALA A 47 -22.34 7.56 -1.41
N ARG A 48 -21.04 7.44 -1.11
CA ARG A 48 -19.94 7.95 -1.94
C ARG A 48 -19.20 6.86 -2.73
N VAL A 49 -19.59 5.60 -2.58
CA VAL A 49 -18.91 4.46 -3.21
C VAL A 49 -18.85 4.65 -4.73
N GLU A 50 -19.99 4.89 -5.37
CA GLU A 50 -20.04 5.02 -6.84
C GLU A 50 -19.12 6.16 -7.35
N GLU A 51 -19.20 7.33 -6.72
CA GLU A 51 -18.36 8.49 -7.07
C GLU A 51 -16.86 8.18 -6.91
N VAL A 52 -16.47 7.53 -5.81
CA VAL A 52 -15.07 7.17 -5.56
C VAL A 52 -14.57 6.13 -6.55
N PHE A 53 -15.37 5.11 -6.88
CA PHE A 53 -14.98 4.11 -7.87
C PHE A 53 -14.84 4.73 -9.27
N ALA A 54 -15.74 5.64 -9.67
CA ALA A 54 -15.61 6.37 -10.92
C ALA A 54 -14.29 7.18 -10.97
N TYR A 55 -13.94 7.87 -9.88
CA TYR A 55 -12.68 8.60 -9.77
C TYR A 55 -11.46 7.66 -9.86
N LEU A 56 -11.44 6.57 -9.09
CA LEU A 56 -10.34 5.62 -9.07
C LEU A 56 -10.14 4.92 -10.41
N CYS A 57 -11.23 4.62 -11.14
CA CYS A 57 -11.18 4.12 -12.51
C CYS A 57 -10.48 5.11 -13.45
N ARG A 58 -10.80 6.41 -13.38
CA ARG A 58 -10.13 7.44 -14.20
C ARG A 58 -8.65 7.58 -13.85
N VAL A 59 -8.30 7.54 -12.56
CA VAL A 59 -6.90 7.57 -12.11
C VAL A 59 -6.14 6.35 -12.63
N PHE A 60 -6.76 5.17 -12.57
CA PHE A 60 -6.17 3.95 -13.08
C PHE A 60 -5.86 4.04 -14.57
N GLU A 61 -6.82 4.49 -15.39
CA GLU A 61 -6.62 4.70 -16.83
C GLU A 61 -5.51 5.72 -17.10
N PHE A 62 -5.56 6.86 -16.40
CA PHE A 62 -4.54 7.89 -16.52
C PHE A 62 -3.14 7.34 -16.23
N LEU A 63 -2.99 6.53 -15.18
CA LEU A 63 -1.71 5.91 -14.84
C LEU A 63 -1.27 4.89 -15.89
N GLN A 64 -2.17 4.05 -16.40
CA GLN A 64 -1.85 3.12 -17.48
C GLN A 64 -1.36 3.85 -18.73
N HIS A 65 -2.04 4.92 -19.13
CA HIS A 65 -1.67 5.72 -20.29
C HIS A 65 -0.33 6.45 -20.08
N ARG A 66 -0.15 7.09 -18.93
CA ARG A 66 1.06 7.87 -18.63
C ARG A 66 2.31 7.00 -18.49
N LEU A 67 2.17 5.86 -17.82
CA LEU A 67 3.30 4.95 -17.55
C LEU A 67 3.51 3.93 -18.67
N LYS A 68 2.58 3.82 -19.63
CA LYS A 68 2.57 2.78 -20.68
C LYS A 68 2.63 1.36 -20.11
N LEU A 69 1.97 1.15 -18.97
CA LEU A 69 1.94 -0.14 -18.27
C LEU A 69 0.52 -0.71 -18.25
N HIS A 70 0.43 -2.03 -18.44
CA HIS A 70 -0.81 -2.77 -18.24
C HIS A 70 -0.87 -3.33 -16.82
N PHE A 71 -1.67 -2.70 -15.97
CA PHE A 71 -1.92 -3.20 -14.62
C PHE A 71 -3.06 -4.23 -14.63
N LYS A 72 -2.93 -5.25 -13.79
CA LYS A 72 -4.04 -6.19 -13.55
C LYS A 72 -5.11 -5.50 -12.71
N TYR A 73 -6.37 -5.59 -13.13
CA TYR A 73 -7.51 -5.02 -12.41
C TYR A 73 -7.62 -5.49 -10.95
N LYS A 74 -7.27 -6.76 -10.71
CA LYS A 74 -7.25 -7.35 -9.38
C LYS A 74 -6.28 -6.59 -8.46
N LEU A 75 -5.11 -6.21 -8.96
CA LEU A 75 -4.09 -5.49 -8.20
C LEU A 75 -4.57 -4.10 -7.80
N ALA A 76 -5.23 -3.37 -8.72
CA ALA A 76 -5.81 -2.07 -8.39
C ALA A 76 -6.89 -2.19 -7.31
N CYS A 77 -7.75 -3.22 -7.39
CA CYS A 77 -8.75 -3.47 -6.36
C CYS A 77 -8.12 -3.86 -5.01
N GLU A 78 -7.03 -4.63 -5.02
CA GLU A 78 -6.31 -5.04 -3.80
C GLU A 78 -5.69 -3.82 -3.11
N VAL A 79 -5.07 -2.92 -3.88
CA VAL A 79 -4.55 -1.64 -3.36
C VAL A 79 -5.67 -0.77 -2.78
N ILE A 80 -6.80 -0.65 -3.49
CA ILE A 80 -7.96 0.12 -3.01
C ILE A 80 -8.53 -0.48 -1.73
N PHE A 81 -8.66 -1.82 -1.65
CA PHE A 81 -9.19 -2.52 -0.49
C PHE A 81 -8.26 -2.43 0.73
N ALA A 82 -6.95 -2.53 0.52
CA ALA A 82 -5.97 -2.37 1.59
C ALA A 82 -5.93 -0.93 2.12
N TYR A 83 -6.12 0.06 1.25
CA TYR A 83 -6.02 1.47 1.61
C TYR A 83 -7.35 2.08 2.12
N TYR A 84 -8.49 1.58 1.65
CA TYR A 84 -9.82 2.10 1.96
C TYR A 84 -10.79 1.00 2.40
N GLN A 85 -11.57 1.30 3.44
CA GLN A 85 -12.73 0.51 3.83
C GLN A 85 -14.01 1.19 3.33
N PHE A 86 -14.88 0.46 2.65
CA PHE A 86 -16.15 1.00 2.13
C PHE A 86 -17.30 0.51 2.98
N LYS A 87 -18.16 1.41 3.47
CA LYS A 87 -19.32 1.02 4.26
C LYS A 87 -20.38 0.33 3.39
N SER A 88 -21.04 -0.65 3.98
CA SER A 88 -22.21 -1.33 3.47
C SER A 88 -23.46 -0.44 3.58
N ARG A 89 -24.44 -0.67 2.72
CA ARG A 89 -25.81 -0.13 2.88
C ARG A 89 -26.56 -0.84 4.00
N LEU A 90 -26.22 -2.11 4.23
CA LEU A 90 -26.85 -2.95 5.23
C LEU A 90 -26.14 -2.71 6.56
N HIS A 91 -26.84 -2.11 7.51
CA HIS A 91 -26.31 -1.90 8.85
C HIS A 91 -26.51 -3.17 9.69
N THR A 92 -25.80 -4.22 9.30
CA THR A 92 -25.77 -5.50 10.03
C THR A 92 -24.52 -5.53 10.91
N PRO A 93 -24.66 -5.73 12.23
CA PRO A 93 -23.51 -5.90 13.13
C PRO A 93 -22.53 -6.96 12.60
N GLY A 94 -21.24 -6.64 12.54
CA GLY A 94 -20.20 -7.51 11.99
C GLY A 94 -20.11 -7.56 10.44
N ARG A 95 -20.98 -6.86 9.71
CA ARG A 95 -20.92 -6.71 8.24
C ARG A 95 -21.05 -5.25 7.79
N GLU A 96 -20.40 -4.36 8.53
CA GLU A 96 -20.43 -2.92 8.23
C GLU A 96 -19.66 -2.57 6.95
N TYR A 97 -18.70 -3.40 6.52
CA TYR A 97 -17.84 -3.12 5.37
C TYR A 97 -18.12 -4.03 4.17
N LEU A 98 -17.95 -3.47 2.97
CA LEU A 98 -18.03 -4.22 1.72
C LEU A 98 -16.86 -5.20 1.60
N SER A 99 -17.14 -6.41 1.14
CA SER A 99 -16.11 -7.39 0.84
C SER A 99 -15.32 -7.00 -0.41
N PHE A 100 -14.12 -7.56 -0.55
CA PHE A 100 -13.30 -7.42 -1.76
C PHE A 100 -14.07 -7.81 -3.04
N ALA A 101 -14.88 -8.88 -2.98
CA ALA A 101 -15.68 -9.32 -4.12
C ALA A 101 -16.68 -8.24 -4.57
N THR A 102 -17.33 -7.56 -3.61
CA THR A 102 -18.24 -6.46 -3.91
C THR A 102 -17.51 -5.26 -4.52
N ILE A 103 -16.33 -4.92 -3.98
CA ILE A 103 -15.47 -3.85 -4.51
C ILE A 103 -15.05 -4.13 -5.95
N LEU A 104 -14.63 -5.37 -6.23
CA LEU A 104 -14.29 -5.81 -7.59
C LEU A 104 -15.48 -5.64 -8.55
N THR A 105 -16.70 -5.96 -8.10
CA THR A 105 -17.92 -5.78 -8.91
C THR A 105 -18.19 -4.32 -9.24
N TYR A 106 -18.04 -3.39 -8.29
CA TYR A 106 -18.16 -1.96 -8.57
C TYR A 106 -17.16 -1.50 -9.63
N PHE A 107 -15.89 -1.92 -9.51
CA PHE A 107 -14.86 -1.54 -10.46
C PHE A 107 -15.12 -2.12 -11.87
N LYS A 108 -15.63 -3.35 -11.97
CA LYS A 108 -16.06 -3.93 -13.25
C LYS A 108 -17.24 -3.18 -13.87
N ARG A 109 -18.23 -2.80 -13.05
CA ARG A 109 -19.43 -2.06 -13.50
C ARG A 109 -19.04 -0.71 -14.10
N GLU A 110 -18.21 0.08 -13.41
CA GLU A 110 -17.78 1.40 -13.89
C GLU A 110 -17.05 1.36 -15.24
N ARG A 111 -16.41 0.22 -15.57
CA ARG A 111 -15.72 0.03 -16.84
C ARG A 111 -16.58 -0.59 -17.95
N GLY A 112 -17.87 -0.82 -17.70
CA GLY A 112 -18.75 -1.51 -18.65
C GLY A 112 -18.41 -2.98 -18.86
N MET A 113 -17.69 -3.62 -17.93
CA MET A 113 -17.31 -5.03 -17.98
C MET A 113 -18.36 -5.94 -17.32
N ALA A 114 -19.63 -5.53 -17.33
CA ALA A 114 -20.73 -6.32 -16.78
C ALA A 114 -20.79 -7.66 -17.52
N TYR A 115 -20.90 -8.74 -16.74
CA TYR A 115 -20.85 -10.15 -17.14
C TYR A 115 -21.32 -10.40 -18.58
N GLY A 116 -20.36 -10.73 -19.45
CA GLY A 116 -20.57 -11.67 -20.55
C GLY A 116 -20.30 -13.09 -20.07
#